data_AF-A0A6V8QLU6-F1
#
_entry.id   AF-A0A6V8QLU6-F1
#
_cell.length_a   1.000
_cell.length_b   1.000
_cell.length_c   1.000
_cell.angle_alpha   90.00
_cell.angle_beta   90.00
_cell.angle_gamma   90.00
#
_symmetry.space_group_name_H-M   'P 1'
#
loop_
_entity.id
_entity.type
_entity.pdbx_description
1 polymer ?
#
loop_
_entity_poly.entity_id
_entity_poly.type
_entity_poly.pdbx_seq_one_letter_code
_entity_poly.pdbx_strand_id
1 'polypeptide(L)'
;MDTSKLPPERHRTGMKAEEKVVYLRVAAAADPASVTRAEKNQIFGQPPPDEEDRLCQEKIGITMEELKRKVMSDPETLTEDECDIILFGATYEWNRPRIGRPPLRMAFLPDEEYRLASQVHELLANDYDDEISRRAELRAKAFEIVKKRAS
;
A
#
# COMPACT_ATOMS: atom_id res chain seq x y z
N MET A 1 28.35 -19.75 -4.14
CA MET A 1 27.73 -18.43 -4.42
C MET A 1 28.24 -17.48 -3.37
N ASP A 2 29.06 -16.54 -3.80
CA ASP A 2 29.69 -15.54 -2.93
C ASP A 2 28.67 -14.43 -2.64
N THR A 3 28.22 -14.34 -1.39
CA THR A 3 27.17 -13.42 -0.93
C THR A 3 27.69 -12.00 -0.66
N SER A 4 28.98 -11.74 -0.89
CA SER A 4 29.65 -10.47 -0.56
C SER A 4 29.43 -9.32 -1.56
N LYS A 5 28.57 -9.50 -2.58
CA LYS A 5 28.27 -8.48 -3.61
C LYS A 5 26.84 -7.92 -3.62
N LEU A 6 26.05 -8.15 -2.56
CA LEU A 6 24.74 -7.51 -2.44
C LEU A 6 24.86 -6.21 -1.64
N PRO A 7 24.34 -5.07 -2.13
CA PRO A 7 24.40 -3.81 -1.40
C PRO A 7 23.68 -3.95 -0.04
N PRO A 8 24.25 -3.40 1.06
CA PRO A 8 23.82 -3.65 2.44
C PRO A 8 22.41 -3.13 2.77
N GLU A 9 21.81 -2.31 1.90
CA GLU A 9 20.50 -1.71 2.12
C GLU A 9 19.30 -2.61 1.77
N ARG A 10 19.52 -3.82 1.24
CA ARG A 10 18.41 -4.62 0.68
C ARG A 10 17.59 -5.41 1.71
N HIS A 11 18.11 -5.64 2.91
CA HIS A 11 17.43 -6.48 3.90
C HIS A 11 17.43 -5.78 5.26
N ARG A 12 16.33 -5.10 5.54
CA ARG A 12 16.09 -4.49 6.83
C ARG A 12 15.70 -5.59 7.82
N THR A 13 16.48 -5.73 8.90
CA THR A 13 16.36 -6.79 9.90
C THR A 13 15.46 -6.44 11.08
N GLY A 14 14.68 -5.35 10.98
CA GLY A 14 13.72 -4.97 12.01
C GLY A 14 13.11 -3.58 11.83
N MET A 15 12.08 -3.30 12.62
CA MET A 15 11.40 -2.02 12.69
C MET A 15 12.30 -0.93 13.27
N LYS A 16 12.15 0.30 12.78
CA LYS A 16 12.75 1.48 13.44
C LYS A 16 11.93 1.78 14.68
N ALA A 17 12.53 2.46 15.65
CA ALA A 17 11.84 2.87 16.88
C ALA A 17 10.53 3.61 16.58
N GLU A 18 10.55 4.59 15.68
CA GLU A 18 9.39 5.38 15.25
C GLU A 18 8.27 4.52 14.66
N GLU A 19 8.61 3.45 13.94
CA GLU A 19 7.64 2.54 13.35
C GLU A 19 7.05 1.63 14.41
N LYS A 20 7.92 1.07 15.27
CA LYS A 20 7.50 0.22 16.38
C LYS A 20 6.52 0.96 17.30
N VAL A 21 6.70 2.26 17.52
CA VAL A 21 5.76 3.10 18.29
C VAL A 21 4.36 3.08 17.66
N VAL A 22 4.24 3.25 16.34
CA VAL A 22 2.94 3.25 15.66
C VAL A 22 2.31 1.86 15.67
N TYR A 23 3.10 0.81 15.42
CA TYR A 23 2.61 -0.57 15.50
C TYR A 23 2.10 -0.91 16.92
N LEU A 24 2.84 -0.54 17.96
CA LEU A 24 2.42 -0.76 19.35
C LEU A 24 1.16 0.03 19.70
N ARG A 25 1.05 1.30 19.28
CA ARG A 25 -0.17 2.09 19.49
C ARG A 25 -1.36 1.43 18.83
N VAL A 26 -1.22 1.00 17.56
CA VAL A 26 -2.33 0.39 16.81
C VAL A 26 -2.71 -0.96 17.39
N ALA A 27 -1.74 -1.79 17.78
CA ALA A 27 -2.01 -3.06 18.46
C ALA A 27 -2.73 -2.88 19.81
N ALA A 28 -2.53 -1.75 20.48
CA ALA A 28 -3.22 -1.40 21.72
C ALA A 28 -4.59 -0.72 21.50
N ALA A 29 -4.98 -0.43 20.26
CA ALA A 29 -6.27 0.17 19.97
C ALA A 29 -7.40 -0.83 20.26
N ALA A 30 -8.30 -0.46 21.18
CA ALA A 30 -9.46 -1.28 21.52
C ALA A 30 -10.49 -1.35 20.37
N ASP A 31 -10.51 -0.34 19.51
CA ASP A 31 -11.38 -0.23 18.34
C ASP A 31 -10.53 0.02 17.08
N PRO A 32 -10.52 -0.89 16.09
CA PRO A 32 -9.85 -0.69 14.82
C PRO A 32 -10.28 0.58 14.07
N ALA A 33 -11.52 1.04 14.24
CA ALA A 33 -12.03 2.24 13.57
C ALA A 33 -11.38 3.53 14.12
N SER A 34 -10.75 3.47 15.31
CA SER A 34 -9.99 4.58 15.88
C SER A 34 -8.60 4.77 15.26
N VAL A 35 -8.18 3.89 14.34
CA VAL A 35 -6.91 4.01 13.62
C VAL A 35 -7.07 4.97 12.46
N THR A 36 -6.28 6.05 12.49
CA THR A 36 -6.38 7.12 11.49
C THR A 36 -5.77 6.72 10.15
N ARG A 37 -6.17 7.40 9.07
CA ARG A 37 -5.56 7.23 7.74
C ARG A 37 -4.05 7.48 7.78
N ALA A 38 -3.58 8.48 8.53
CA ALA A 38 -2.15 8.77 8.65
C ALA A 38 -1.36 7.59 9.24
N GLU A 39 -1.91 6.92 10.26
CA GLU A 39 -1.27 5.76 10.89
C GLU A 39 -1.31 4.54 9.98
N LYS A 40 -2.43 4.29 9.29
CA LYS A 40 -2.51 3.27 8.24
C LYS A 40 -1.43 3.51 7.18
N ASN A 41 -1.35 4.74 6.66
CA ASN A 41 -0.36 5.10 5.64
C ASN A 41 1.07 4.85 6.15
N GLN A 42 1.39 5.23 7.39
CA GLN A 42 2.70 4.98 7.97
C GLN A 42 3.02 3.48 8.11
N ILE A 43 2.05 2.66 8.53
CA ILE A 43 2.19 1.20 8.62
C ILE A 43 2.50 0.61 7.23
N PHE A 44 1.73 0.98 6.21
CA PHE A 44 1.86 0.47 4.85
C PHE A 44 2.96 1.16 4.02
N GLY A 45 3.71 2.11 4.61
CA GLY A 45 4.79 2.84 3.93
C GLY A 45 4.30 3.82 2.86
N GLN A 46 3.05 4.24 2.94
CA GLN A 46 2.42 5.25 2.08
C GLN A 46 2.75 6.67 2.57
N PRO A 47 2.69 7.69 1.70
CA PRO A 47 2.86 9.09 2.09
C PRO A 47 1.76 9.57 3.08
N PRO A 48 1.99 10.68 3.80
CA PRO A 48 0.94 11.33 4.60
C PRO A 48 -0.32 11.63 3.76
N PRO A 49 -1.52 11.68 4.36
CA PRO A 49 -2.77 11.86 3.62
C PRO A 49 -2.79 13.06 2.65
N ASP A 50 -2.33 14.23 3.09
CA ASP A 50 -2.29 15.44 2.26
C ASP A 50 -1.38 15.28 1.04
N GLU A 51 -0.24 14.60 1.22
CA GLU A 51 0.72 14.31 0.16
C GLU A 51 0.17 13.23 -0.79
N GLU A 52 -0.48 12.20 -0.26
CA GLU A 52 -1.15 11.16 -1.05
C GLU A 52 -2.24 11.76 -1.94
N ASP A 53 -3.09 12.62 -1.38
CA ASP A 53 -4.15 13.28 -2.11
C ASP A 53 -3.60 14.25 -3.16
N ARG A 54 -2.54 15.00 -2.84
CA ARG A 54 -1.86 15.86 -3.83
C ARG A 54 -1.33 15.03 -5.00
N LEU A 55 -0.67 13.91 -4.74
CA LEU A 55 -0.14 13.02 -5.77
C LEU A 55 -1.24 12.40 -6.63
N CYS A 56 -2.36 11.99 -6.03
CA CYS A 56 -3.53 11.51 -6.78
C CYS A 56 -4.10 12.62 -7.67
N GLN A 57 -4.26 13.84 -7.14
CA GLN A 57 -4.75 14.97 -7.92
C GLN A 57 -3.82 15.32 -9.09
N GLU A 58 -2.50 15.30 -8.88
CA GLU A 58 -1.50 15.54 -9.93
C GLU A 58 -1.56 14.48 -11.04
N LYS A 59 -1.79 13.20 -10.70
CA LYS A 59 -1.78 12.07 -11.65
C LYS A 59 -3.10 11.85 -12.38
N ILE A 60 -4.21 11.89 -11.65
CA ILE A 60 -5.53 11.46 -12.14
C ILE A 60 -6.63 12.51 -11.90
N GLY A 61 -6.30 13.66 -11.32
CA GLY A 61 -7.23 14.78 -11.15
C GLY A 61 -8.23 14.66 -9.98
N ILE A 62 -8.12 13.62 -9.15
CA ILE A 62 -9.01 13.39 -7.99
C ILE A 62 -8.21 12.94 -6.77
N THR A 63 -8.77 13.09 -5.58
CA THR A 63 -8.18 12.62 -4.31
C THR A 63 -8.23 11.09 -4.17
N MET A 64 -7.49 10.52 -3.23
CA MET A 64 -7.54 9.08 -2.95
C MET A 64 -8.94 8.65 -2.49
N GLU A 65 -9.62 9.48 -1.70
CA GLU A 65 -10.98 9.16 -1.23
C GLU A 65 -12.00 9.15 -2.38
N GLU A 66 -11.91 10.10 -3.31
CA GLU A 66 -12.73 10.13 -4.52
C GLU A 66 -12.45 8.93 -5.42
N LEU A 67 -11.19 8.55 -5.56
CA LEU A 67 -10.81 7.35 -6.31
C LEU A 67 -11.41 6.09 -5.67
N LYS A 68 -11.29 5.92 -4.36
CA LYS A 68 -11.91 4.79 -3.62
C LYS A 68 -13.43 4.75 -3.83
N ARG A 69 -14.11 5.91 -3.82
CA ARG A 69 -15.54 5.99 -4.14
C ARG A 69 -15.83 5.54 -5.58
N LYS A 70 -15.04 6.01 -6.55
CA LYS A 70 -15.18 5.64 -7.98
C LYS A 70 -15.04 4.13 -8.17
N VAL A 71 -14.06 3.49 -7.52
CA VAL A 71 -13.88 2.02 -7.55
C VAL A 71 -15.14 1.30 -7.05
N MET A 72 -15.77 1.82 -6.01
CA MET A 72 -16.97 1.21 -5.42
C MET A 72 -18.25 1.48 -6.23
N SER A 73 -18.36 2.63 -6.90
CA SER A 73 -19.56 2.98 -7.66
C SER A 73 -19.53 2.52 -9.12
N ASP A 74 -18.37 2.60 -9.78
CA ASP A 74 -18.24 2.39 -11.22
C ASP A 74 -16.84 1.88 -11.62
N PRO A 75 -16.49 0.63 -11.24
CA PRO A 75 -15.15 0.08 -11.46
C PRO A 75 -14.79 -0.11 -12.94
N GLU A 76 -15.76 -0.16 -13.86
CA GLU A 76 -15.51 -0.34 -15.29
C GLU A 76 -14.98 0.92 -15.97
N THR A 77 -15.15 2.09 -15.35
CA THR A 77 -14.60 3.36 -15.84
C THR A 77 -13.20 3.67 -15.32
N LEU A 78 -12.64 2.78 -14.51
CA LEU A 78 -11.28 2.95 -14.02
C LEU A 78 -10.29 2.85 -15.20
N THR A 79 -9.32 3.77 -15.20
CA THR A 79 -8.14 3.75 -16.08
C THR A 79 -7.06 2.84 -15.51
N GLU A 80 -6.01 2.58 -16.30
CA GLU A 80 -4.86 1.78 -15.86
C GLU A 80 -4.10 2.48 -14.71
N ASP A 81 -3.84 3.79 -14.83
CA ASP A 81 -3.20 4.58 -13.77
C ASP A 81 -4.01 4.58 -12.47
N GLU A 82 -5.34 4.67 -12.56
CA GLU A 82 -6.23 4.60 -11.40
C GLU A 82 -6.16 3.22 -10.72
N CYS A 83 -6.07 2.14 -11.49
CA CYS A 83 -5.88 0.79 -10.94
C CYS A 83 -4.51 0.67 -10.25
N ASP A 84 -3.44 1.16 -10.87
CA ASP A 84 -2.08 1.11 -10.33
C ASP A 84 -1.95 1.89 -9.01
N ILE A 85 -2.59 3.06 -8.90
CA ILE A 85 -2.62 3.85 -7.67
C ILE A 85 -3.27 3.06 -6.52
N ILE A 86 -4.40 2.37 -6.78
CA ILE A 86 -5.07 1.55 -5.75
C ILE A 86 -4.20 0.37 -5.33
N LEU A 87 -3.58 -0.33 -6.29
CA LEU A 87 -2.87 -1.58 -6.01
C LEU A 87 -1.48 -1.36 -5.42
N PHE A 88 -0.83 -0.24 -5.76
CA PHE A 88 0.58 -0.04 -5.45
C PHE A 88 0.88 1.26 -4.70
N GLY A 89 -0.10 2.16 -4.59
CA GLY A 89 -0.01 3.46 -3.92
C GLY A 89 0.26 4.61 -4.89
N ALA A 90 -0.04 5.84 -4.45
CA ALA A 90 0.09 7.05 -5.27
C ALA A 90 1.54 7.35 -5.69
N THR A 91 2.53 6.83 -4.98
CA THR A 91 3.96 6.97 -5.33
C THR A 91 4.46 5.93 -6.33
N TYR A 92 3.59 4.99 -6.74
CA TYR A 92 3.96 3.98 -7.72
C TYR A 92 4.19 4.59 -9.10
N GLU A 93 5.29 4.16 -9.73
CA GLU A 93 5.64 4.48 -11.12
C GLU A 93 6.30 3.24 -11.72
N TRP A 94 5.66 2.61 -12.72
CA TRP A 94 6.14 1.37 -13.34
C TRP A 94 7.60 1.44 -13.81
N ASN A 95 8.01 2.59 -14.36
CA ASN A 95 9.34 2.81 -14.94
C ASN A 95 10.32 3.54 -14.01
N ARG A 96 9.98 3.76 -12.73
CA ARG A 96 10.88 4.40 -11.78
C ARG A 96 11.05 3.58 -10.51
N PRO A 97 12.22 3.67 -9.85
CA PRO A 97 12.35 3.14 -8.49
C PRO A 97 11.25 3.72 -7.61
N ARG A 98 10.63 2.90 -6.75
CA ARG A 98 9.63 3.38 -5.78
C ARG A 98 10.19 4.60 -5.06
N ILE A 99 9.49 5.72 -5.19
CA ILE A 99 9.76 6.92 -4.41
C ILE A 99 9.02 6.74 -3.08
N GLY A 100 9.75 6.77 -1.98
CA GLY A 100 9.20 6.59 -0.63
C GLY A 100 9.77 5.38 0.12
N ARG A 101 9.18 5.10 1.27
CA ARG A 101 9.66 4.05 2.18
C ARG A 101 9.28 2.68 1.61
N PRO A 102 10.23 1.73 1.45
CA PRO A 102 9.87 0.37 1.07
C PRO A 102 8.94 -0.23 2.14
N PRO A 103 7.89 -0.97 1.73
CA PRO A 103 6.97 -1.59 2.68
C PRO A 103 7.74 -2.53 3.62
N LEU A 104 7.27 -2.64 4.86
CA LEU A 104 7.83 -3.59 5.81
C LEU A 104 7.67 -5.00 5.25
N ARG A 105 8.80 -5.66 4.97
CA ARG A 105 8.81 -7.04 4.52
C ARG A 105 8.75 -7.94 5.74
N MET A 106 7.52 -8.33 6.09
CA MET A 106 7.19 -9.24 7.20
C MET A 106 8.11 -10.46 7.27
N ALA A 107 8.45 -11.05 6.11
CA ALA A 107 9.30 -12.24 6.01
C ALA A 107 10.74 -12.07 6.56
N PHE A 108 11.19 -10.83 6.81
CA PHE A 108 12.53 -10.54 7.33
C PHE A 108 12.50 -9.92 8.74
N LEU A 109 11.33 -9.85 9.37
CA LEU A 109 11.19 -9.34 10.73
C LEU A 109 11.59 -10.41 11.76
N PRO A 110 12.24 -10.04 12.88
CA PRO A 110 12.38 -10.91 14.04
C PRO A 110 11.02 -11.35 14.57
N ASP A 111 10.95 -12.52 15.21
CA ASP A 111 9.70 -13.15 15.66
C ASP A 111 8.75 -12.21 16.42
N GLU A 112 9.26 -11.41 17.36
CA GLU A 112 8.43 -10.47 18.12
C GLU A 112 7.82 -9.37 17.24
N GLU A 113 8.61 -8.83 16.32
CA GLU A 113 8.16 -7.78 15.41
C GLU A 113 7.24 -8.33 14.33
N TYR A 114 7.50 -9.57 13.87
CA TYR A 114 6.61 -10.30 12.99
C TYR A 114 5.25 -10.50 13.64
N ARG A 115 5.19 -11.00 14.89
CA ARG A 115 3.91 -11.19 15.60
C ARG A 115 3.15 -9.87 15.77
N LEU A 116 3.85 -8.81 16.19
CA LEU A 116 3.25 -7.49 16.34
C LEU A 116 2.68 -6.99 15.01
N ALA A 117 3.44 -7.09 13.92
CA ALA A 117 2.96 -6.62 12.64
C ALA A 117 1.84 -7.50 12.05
N SER A 118 1.86 -8.82 12.26
CA SER A 118 0.76 -9.70 11.86
C SER A 118 -0.53 -9.33 12.59
N GLN A 119 -0.47 -9.13 13.91
CA GLN A 119 -1.62 -8.67 14.69
C GLN A 119 -2.16 -7.33 14.19
N VAL A 120 -1.28 -6.37 13.91
CA VAL A 120 -1.70 -5.06 13.38
C VAL A 120 -2.32 -5.19 11.99
N HIS A 121 -1.76 -6.00 11.11
CA HIS A 121 -2.32 -6.21 9.76
C HIS A 121 -3.69 -6.89 9.84
N GLU A 122 -3.86 -7.90 10.70
CA GLU A 122 -5.16 -8.54 10.94
C GLU A 122 -6.19 -7.56 11.51
N LEU A 123 -5.79 -6.69 12.44
CA LEU A 123 -6.65 -5.66 13.03
C LEU A 123 -7.14 -4.66 11.98
N LEU A 124 -6.28 -4.30 11.02
CA LEU A 124 -6.58 -3.29 10.00
C LEU A 124 -7.26 -3.87 8.76
N ALA A 125 -7.26 -5.19 8.60
CA ALA A 125 -7.95 -5.87 7.52
C ALA A 125 -9.45 -5.55 7.61
N ASN A 126 -10.04 -5.18 6.48
CA ASN A 126 -11.46 -4.87 6.39
C ASN A 126 -11.99 -5.13 4.99
N ASP A 127 -13.23 -5.59 4.92
CA ASP A 127 -13.89 -5.99 3.67
C ASP A 127 -13.94 -4.86 2.63
N TYR A 128 -13.96 -3.60 3.08
CA TYR A 128 -14.04 -2.45 2.18
C TYR A 128 -12.74 -2.22 1.39
N ASP A 129 -11.59 -2.20 2.06
CA ASP A 129 -10.29 -2.06 1.41
C ASP A 129 -9.95 -3.32 0.56
N ASP A 130 -10.37 -4.51 1.00
CA ASP A 130 -10.23 -5.76 0.24
C ASP A 130 -11.06 -5.74 -1.06
N GLU A 131 -12.31 -5.27 -0.97
CA GLU A 131 -13.19 -5.15 -2.13
C GLU A 131 -12.69 -4.10 -3.14
N ILE A 132 -12.17 -2.96 -2.66
CA ILE A 132 -11.53 -1.95 -3.51
C ILE A 132 -10.36 -2.57 -4.28
N SER A 133 -9.47 -3.27 -3.57
CA SER A 133 -8.31 -3.95 -4.18
C SER A 133 -8.78 -4.96 -5.23
N ARG A 134 -9.76 -5.81 -4.89
CA ARG A 134 -10.31 -6.83 -5.80
C ARG A 134 -10.86 -6.23 -7.10
N ARG A 135 -11.62 -5.14 -7.01
CA ARG A 135 -12.20 -4.47 -8.19
C ARG A 135 -11.13 -3.84 -9.08
N ALA A 136 -10.16 -3.16 -8.49
CA ALA A 136 -9.03 -2.61 -9.21
C ALA A 136 -8.21 -3.71 -9.91
N GLU A 137 -7.95 -4.84 -9.24
CA GLU A 137 -7.26 -5.98 -9.85
C GLU A 137 -8.00 -6.57 -11.05
N LEU A 138 -9.33 -6.75 -10.93
CA LEU A 138 -10.14 -7.28 -12.02
C LEU A 138 -10.07 -6.37 -13.25
N ARG A 139 -10.14 -5.06 -13.04
CA ARG A 139 -10.01 -4.09 -14.11
C ARG A 139 -8.60 -4.06 -14.71
N ALA A 140 -7.56 -4.06 -13.88
CA ALA A 140 -6.16 -4.13 -14.33
C ALA A 140 -5.90 -5.36 -15.22
N LYS A 141 -6.45 -6.52 -14.84
CA LYS A 141 -6.37 -7.76 -15.64
C LYS A 141 -7.01 -7.61 -17.02
N ALA A 142 -8.09 -6.82 -17.15
CA ALA A 142 -8.71 -6.56 -18.44
C ALA A 142 -7.77 -5.80 -19.40
N PHE A 143 -7.03 -4.80 -18.89
CA PHE A 143 -6.01 -4.08 -19.67
C PHE A 143 -4.88 -5.00 -20.13
N GLU A 144 -4.38 -5.87 -19.24
CA GLU A 144 -3.35 -6.86 -19.57
C GLU A 144 -3.79 -7.83 -20.69
N ILE A 145 -5.05 -8.26 -20.67
CA ILE A 145 -5.61 -9.13 -21.72
C ILE A 145 -5.63 -8.41 -23.07
N VAL A 146 -6.02 -7.13 -23.10
CA VAL A 146 -6.04 -6.33 -24.33
C VAL A 146 -4.62 -6.14 -24.88
N LYS A 147 -3.65 -5.78 -24.03
CA LYS A 147 -2.24 -5.62 -24.43
C LYS A 147 -1.67 -6.90 -25.04
N LYS A 148 -1.93 -8.05 -24.43
CA LYS A 148 -1.49 -9.36 -24.94
C LYS A 148 -2.11 -9.76 -26.28
N ARG A 149 -3.32 -9.29 -26.58
CA ARG A 149 -3.99 -9.56 -27.87
C ARG A 149 -3.55 -8.63 -29.00
N ALA A 150 -3.00 -7.47 -28.65
CA ALA A 150 -2.47 -6.49 -29.60
C ALA A 150 -0.98 -6.67 -29.92
N SER A 151 -0.30 -7.59 -29.21
CA SER A 151 1.11 -7.98 -29.40
C SER A 151 1.22 -9.19 -30.32
#